data_AF-A0A914P8I0-F1
#
_entry.id   AF-A0A914P8I0-F1
#
_cell.length_a   1.000
_cell.length_b   1.000
_cell.length_c   1.000
_cell.angle_alpha   90.00
_cell.angle_beta   90.00
_cell.angle_gamma   90.00
#
_symmetry.space_group_name_H-M   'P 1'
#
loop_
_entity.id
_entity.type
_entity.pdbx_description
1 polymer ?
#
loop_
_entity_poly.entity_id
_entity_poly.type
_entity_poly.pdbx_seq_one_letter_code
_entity_poly.pdbx_strand_id
1 'polypeptide(L)'
;MKLLSSFSILSKPAAIRALSSKFNASDCHIVTLKDGTVAAWHPQKEYSFQRTQAIDLEAVNKEKKAIQELQAADNYQRRQSSQYKDDGPDNQTLQNIFTVGPLEFKTRPREDRLHETAAPIPKRK
;
A
#
# COMPACT_ATOMS: atom_id res chain seq x y z
N MET A 1 32.88 -38.44 28.15
CA MET A 1 32.82 -38.46 26.66
C MET A 1 32.39 -37.07 26.19
N LYS A 2 33.30 -36.32 25.55
CA LYS A 2 33.01 -34.99 24.98
C LYS A 2 32.72 -35.18 23.49
N LEU A 3 31.48 -34.99 23.07
CA LEU A 3 31.10 -34.97 21.65
C LEU A 3 31.31 -33.55 21.11
N LEU A 4 32.35 -33.37 20.30
CA LEU A 4 32.60 -32.14 19.56
C LEU A 4 31.62 -32.08 18.39
N SER A 5 30.61 -31.21 18.50
CA SER A 5 29.72 -30.86 17.39
C SER A 5 30.47 -29.98 16.39
N SER A 6 30.79 -30.53 15.23
CA SER A 6 31.38 -29.81 14.11
C SER A 6 30.29 -29.07 13.33
N PHE A 7 30.20 -27.75 13.50
CA PHE A 7 29.44 -26.88 12.61
C PHE A 7 30.33 -26.46 11.44
N SER A 8 30.06 -27.00 10.25
CA SER A 8 30.66 -26.52 9.01
C SER A 8 29.85 -25.34 8.47
N ILE A 9 30.42 -24.14 8.57
CA ILE A 9 29.91 -22.96 7.85
C ILE A 9 30.28 -23.18 6.37
N LEU A 10 29.32 -23.62 5.57
CA LEU A 10 29.50 -23.84 4.15
C LEU A 10 29.76 -22.49 3.45
N SER A 11 31.02 -22.29 3.03
CA SER A 11 31.44 -21.18 2.18
C SER A 11 30.66 -21.22 0.85
N LYS A 12 29.97 -20.12 0.54
CA LYS A 12 29.02 -20.01 -0.58
C LYS A 12 29.74 -19.93 -1.95
N PRO A 13 29.30 -20.66 -2.99
CA PRO A 13 29.62 -20.29 -4.35
C PRO A 13 28.78 -19.07 -4.80
N ALA A 14 29.43 -18.20 -5.57
CA ALA A 14 29.08 -16.81 -5.88
C ALA A 14 27.86 -16.57 -6.81
N ALA A 15 26.88 -17.48 -6.87
CA ALA A 15 25.82 -17.46 -7.89
C ALA A 15 24.41 -17.09 -7.38
N ILE A 16 24.28 -16.47 -6.20
CA ILE A 16 22.99 -15.91 -5.73
C ILE A 16 23.19 -14.41 -5.49
N ARG A 17 23.45 -13.68 -6.59
CA ARG A 17 23.30 -12.21 -6.63
C ARG A 17 21.96 -11.90 -7.27
N ALA A 18 21.29 -10.91 -6.70
CA ALA A 18 20.02 -10.32 -7.11
C ALA A 18 18.77 -11.12 -6.74
N LEU A 19 18.43 -11.16 -5.44
CA LEU A 19 17.05 -10.96 -4.97
C LEU A 19 17.11 -10.61 -3.47
N SER A 20 16.42 -9.54 -3.11
CA SER A 20 16.12 -9.08 -1.75
C SER A 20 17.14 -8.20 -1.03
N SER A 21 16.99 -6.88 -1.21
CA SER A 21 17.52 -5.88 -0.26
C SER A 21 16.66 -5.74 1.02
N LYS A 22 15.78 -6.70 1.33
CA LYS A 22 14.93 -6.71 2.53
C LYS A 22 14.91 -8.06 3.28
N PHE A 23 15.74 -9.03 2.90
CA PHE A 23 15.85 -10.31 3.62
C PHE A 23 16.93 -10.16 4.68
N ASN A 24 16.51 -9.89 5.92
CA ASN A 24 17.41 -10.14 7.04
C ASN A 24 17.51 -11.66 7.19
N ALA A 25 18.63 -12.23 6.76
CA ALA A 25 18.91 -13.66 6.85
C ALA A 25 18.85 -14.21 8.30
N SER A 26 18.78 -13.34 9.31
CA SER A 26 18.57 -13.70 10.72
C SER A 26 17.17 -14.23 11.02
N ASP A 27 16.16 -13.87 10.22
CA ASP A 27 14.75 -14.13 10.54
C ASP A 27 14.20 -15.35 9.78
N CYS A 28 15.06 -16.04 9.01
CA CYS A 28 14.69 -17.19 8.18
C CYS A 28 15.64 -18.36 8.44
N HIS A 29 15.08 -19.50 8.81
CA HIS A 29 15.82 -20.70 9.11
C HIS A 29 15.73 -21.64 7.92
N ILE A 30 16.84 -21.84 7.22
CA ILE A 30 16.93 -22.76 6.09
C ILE A 30 17.75 -23.96 6.55
N VAL A 31 17.18 -25.16 6.40
CA VAL A 31 17.82 -26.42 6.79
C VAL A 31 17.77 -27.38 5.60
N THR A 32 18.90 -28.02 5.31
CA THR A 32 18.95 -29.12 4.33
C THR A 32 18.86 -30.45 5.08
N LEU A 33 17.91 -31.29 4.69
CA LEU A 33 17.69 -32.61 5.24
C LEU A 33 18.72 -33.61 4.65
N LYS A 34 18.82 -34.80 5.27
CA LYS A 34 19.79 -35.85 4.89
C LYS A 34 19.54 -36.42 3.48
N ASP A 35 18.33 -36.28 2.97
CA ASP A 35 17.88 -36.66 1.63
C ASP A 35 18.14 -35.57 0.57
N GLY A 36 18.70 -34.41 0.97
CA GLY A 36 18.94 -33.28 0.09
C GLY A 36 17.75 -32.31 -0.03
N THR A 37 16.63 -32.58 0.64
CA THR A 37 15.47 -31.67 0.67
C THR A 37 15.80 -30.40 1.44
N VAL A 38 15.34 -29.23 0.95
CA VAL A 38 15.54 -27.94 1.63
C VAL A 38 14.24 -27.51 2.30
N ALA A 39 14.25 -27.39 3.63
CA ALA A 39 13.17 -26.82 4.41
C ALA A 39 13.48 -25.38 4.78
N ALA A 40 12.48 -24.50 4.67
CA ALA A 40 12.57 -23.10 5.07
C ALA A 40 11.48 -22.77 6.09
N TRP A 41 11.88 -22.26 7.25
CA TRP A 41 10.98 -21.73 8.26
C TRP A 41 11.13 -20.21 8.33
N HIS A 42 10.04 -19.51 8.04
CA HIS A 42 9.96 -18.05 8.05
C HIS A 42 8.78 -17.61 8.95
N PRO A 43 8.99 -17.45 10.27
CA PRO A 43 7.92 -16.99 11.15
C PRO A 43 7.44 -15.58 10.76
N GLN A 44 6.16 -15.30 10.98
CA GLN A 44 5.62 -13.96 10.78
C GLN A 44 6.31 -13.00 11.76
N LYS A 45 6.83 -11.88 11.24
CA LYS A 45 7.47 -10.86 12.06
C LYS A 45 6.42 -10.01 12.75
N GLU A 46 6.49 -9.94 14.06
CA GLU A 46 5.67 -9.01 14.85
C GLU A 46 6.31 -7.63 14.91
N TYR A 47 5.47 -6.59 14.93
CA TYR A 47 5.91 -5.22 15.17
C TYR A 47 5.91 -4.95 16.66
N SER A 48 7.04 -4.51 17.20
CA SER A 48 7.17 -4.21 18.62
C SER A 48 6.35 -2.98 19.01
N PHE A 49 5.76 -2.99 20.21
CA PHE A 49 4.97 -1.87 20.71
C PHE A 49 5.74 -0.54 20.74
N GLN A 50 7.04 -0.56 21.03
CA GLN A 50 7.89 0.65 21.05
C GLN A 50 8.04 1.31 19.67
N ARG A 51 7.68 0.62 18.58
CA ARG A 51 7.66 1.17 17.21
C ARG A 51 6.28 1.68 16.79
N THR A 52 5.31 1.66 17.70
CA THR A 52 3.99 2.25 17.47
C THR A 52 3.97 3.69 17.95
N GLN A 53 3.09 4.50 17.37
CA GLN A 53 2.81 5.85 17.83
C GLN A 53 1.41 5.89 18.44
N ALA A 54 1.25 6.64 19.53
CA ALA A 54 -0.05 6.84 20.13
C ALA A 54 -0.95 7.66 19.18
N ILE A 55 -2.22 7.29 19.10
CA ILE A 55 -3.21 8.06 18.37
C ILE A 55 -3.58 9.27 19.21
N ASP A 56 -3.36 10.48 18.69
CA ASP A 56 -3.81 11.72 19.34
C ASP A 56 -5.32 11.87 19.17
N LEU A 57 -6.07 11.49 20.21
CA LEU A 57 -7.52 11.57 20.24
C LEU A 57 -8.04 13.01 20.16
N GLU A 58 -7.28 14.00 20.64
CA GLU A 58 -7.69 15.39 20.55
C GLU A 58 -7.60 15.90 19.13
N ALA A 59 -6.50 15.60 18.43
CA ALA A 59 -6.34 15.91 17.01
C ALA A 59 -7.46 15.26 16.18
N VAL A 60 -7.73 13.98 16.41
CA VAL A 60 -8.80 13.24 15.71
C VAL A 60 -10.17 13.87 15.97
N ASN A 61 -10.47 14.26 17.20
CA ASN A 61 -11.76 14.88 17.53
C ASN A 61 -11.88 16.29 16.93
N LYS A 62 -10.79 17.07 16.89
CA LYS A 62 -10.75 18.38 16.24
C LYS A 62 -10.99 18.23 14.73
N GLU A 63 -10.30 17.30 14.08
CA GLU A 63 -10.48 17.01 12.66
C GLU A 63 -11.91 16.54 12.35
N LYS A 64 -12.47 15.65 13.18
CA LYS A 64 -13.85 15.18 13.03
C LYS A 64 -14.86 16.33 13.09
N LYS A 65 -14.68 17.29 14.00
CA LYS A 65 -15.53 18.49 14.09
C LYS A 65 -15.37 19.37 12.86
N ALA A 66 -14.13 19.61 12.41
CA ALA A 66 -13.88 20.38 11.20
C ALA A 66 -14.53 19.75 9.96
N ILE A 67 -14.47 18.42 9.82
CA ILE A 67 -15.14 17.70 8.72
C ILE A 67 -16.67 17.87 8.81
N GLN A 68 -17.26 17.79 9.99
CA GLN A 68 -18.71 18.00 10.17
C GLN A 68 -19.13 19.42 9.82
N GLU A 69 -18.34 20.42 10.21
CA GLU A 69 -18.58 21.83 9.86
C GLU A 69 -18.46 22.06 8.34
N LEU A 70 -17.43 21.50 7.70
CA LEU A 70 -17.27 21.55 6.25
C LEU A 70 -18.43 20.87 5.51
N GLN A 71 -18.88 19.71 5.99
CA GLN A 71 -20.05 19.03 5.43
C GLN A 71 -21.33 19.85 5.59
N ALA A 72 -21.52 20.51 6.74
CA ALA A 72 -22.66 21.39 6.94
C ALA A 72 -22.62 22.60 6.00
N ALA A 73 -21.44 23.20 5.80
CA ALA A 73 -21.22 24.30 4.86
C ALA A 73 -21.45 23.89 3.40
N ASP A 74 -20.92 22.74 2.97
CA ASP A 74 -21.12 22.22 1.60
C ASP A 74 -22.60 21.89 1.35
N ASN A 75 -23.27 21.26 2.32
CA ASN A 75 -24.70 21.00 2.23
C ASN A 75 -25.54 22.29 2.16
N TYR A 76 -25.13 23.35 2.88
CA TYR A 76 -25.77 24.66 2.80
C TYR A 76 -25.54 25.32 1.44
N GLN A 77 -24.31 25.31 0.92
CA GLN A 77 -23.97 25.85 -0.40
C GLN A 77 -24.65 25.09 -1.55
N ARG A 78 -24.74 23.76 -1.48
CA ARG A 78 -25.50 22.95 -2.45
C ARG A 78 -26.99 23.24 -2.46
N ARG A 79 -27.57 23.59 -1.31
CA ARG A 79 -29.00 23.98 -1.21
C ARG A 79 -29.25 25.39 -1.74
N GLN A 80 -28.30 26.31 -1.54
CA GLN A 80 -28.39 27.71 -1.97
C GLN A 80 -28.09 27.88 -3.46
N SER A 81 -27.22 27.04 -4.03
CA SER A 81 -26.79 27.19 -5.42
C SER A 81 -27.43 26.15 -6.34
N SER A 82 -28.48 26.56 -7.06
CA SER A 82 -28.93 25.86 -8.26
C SER A 82 -27.90 25.90 -9.41
N GLN A 83 -26.87 26.75 -9.27
CA GLN A 83 -25.88 27.09 -10.29
C GLN A 83 -24.63 26.18 -10.32
N TYR A 84 -24.34 25.43 -9.26
CA TYR A 84 -23.15 24.55 -9.18
C TYR A 84 -23.49 23.06 -9.37
N LYS A 85 -24.69 22.74 -9.87
CA LYS A 85 -25.14 21.34 -9.95
C LYS A 85 -24.38 20.48 -10.95
N ASP A 86 -23.73 21.06 -11.95
CA ASP A 86 -23.28 20.27 -13.11
C ASP A 86 -21.76 20.04 -13.20
N ASP A 87 -20.90 20.96 -12.73
CA ASP A 87 -19.47 20.90 -13.12
C ASP A 87 -18.47 20.47 -12.03
N GLY A 88 -18.90 20.26 -10.77
CA GLY A 88 -18.01 19.79 -9.70
C GLY A 88 -16.81 20.71 -9.42
N PRO A 89 -15.78 20.24 -8.67
CA PRO A 89 -14.56 20.99 -8.43
C PRO A 89 -13.65 21.04 -9.68
N ASP A 90 -12.98 22.17 -9.88
CA ASP A 90 -12.06 22.34 -11.02
C ASP A 90 -10.87 21.36 -11.00
N ASN A 91 -10.33 21.08 -12.19
CA ASN A 91 -9.21 20.20 -12.43
C ASN A 91 -7.96 20.57 -11.63
N GLN A 92 -7.71 21.86 -11.36
CA GLN A 92 -6.58 22.27 -10.52
C GLN A 92 -6.72 21.78 -9.08
N THR A 93 -7.93 21.89 -8.52
CA THR A 93 -8.25 21.38 -7.18
C THR A 93 -8.08 19.87 -7.12
N LEU A 94 -8.56 19.16 -8.14
CA LEU A 94 -8.42 17.70 -8.23
C LEU A 94 -6.95 17.27 -8.34
N GLN A 95 -6.13 17.99 -9.12
CA GLN A 95 -4.69 17.72 -9.23
C GLN A 95 -3.97 17.87 -7.89
N ASN A 96 -4.29 18.92 -7.13
CA ASN A 96 -3.68 19.18 -5.83
C ASN A 96 -4.05 18.10 -4.79
N ILE A 97 -5.29 17.60 -4.82
CA ILE A 97 -5.76 16.57 -3.88
C ILE A 97 -5.15 15.21 -4.20
N PHE A 98 -5.23 14.78 -5.45
CA PHE A 98 -4.82 13.44 -5.85
C PHE A 98 -3.34 13.33 -6.23
N THR A 99 -2.64 14.47 -6.31
CA THR A 99 -1.22 14.54 -6.72
C THR A 99 -0.99 13.83 -8.06
N VAL A 100 -1.89 14.06 -9.03
CA VAL A 100 -1.86 13.44 -10.36
C VAL A 100 -1.48 14.43 -11.46
N GLY A 101 -1.14 13.90 -12.63
CA GLY A 101 -0.79 14.71 -13.80
C GLY A 101 -1.97 15.52 -14.35
N PRO A 102 -1.69 16.59 -15.13
CA PRO A 102 -2.70 17.55 -15.59
C PRO A 102 -3.68 17.02 -16.64
N LEU A 103 -3.43 15.82 -17.18
CA LEU A 103 -4.26 15.18 -18.20
C LEU A 103 -5.25 14.17 -17.61
N GLU A 104 -5.09 13.79 -16.34
CA GLU A 104 -5.86 12.70 -15.73
C GLU A 104 -7.36 13.01 -15.66
N PHE A 105 -7.69 14.28 -15.37
CA PHE A 105 -9.08 14.75 -15.28
C PHE A 105 -9.62 15.33 -16.59
N LYS A 106 -8.83 15.32 -17.67
CA LYS A 106 -9.32 15.78 -18.97
C LYS A 106 -10.16 14.68 -19.63
N THR A 107 -11.26 15.08 -20.24
CA THR A 107 -12.12 14.16 -20.98
C THR A 107 -11.39 13.61 -22.20
N ARG A 108 -11.54 12.30 -22.43
CA ARG A 108 -11.00 11.62 -23.60
C ARG A 108 -11.93 11.77 -24.81
N PRO A 109 -11.39 11.76 -26.04
CA PRO A 109 -12.19 11.75 -27.25
C PRO A 109 -13.07 10.48 -27.33
N ARG A 110 -14.06 10.50 -28.22
CA ARG A 110 -15.02 9.38 -28.35
C ARG A 110 -14.34 8.12 -28.84
N GLU A 111 -13.39 8.28 -29.75
CA GLU A 111 -12.63 7.24 -30.42
C GLU A 111 -11.89 6.37 -29.40
N ASP A 112 -11.24 6.98 -28.42
CA ASP A 112 -10.52 6.27 -27.36
C ASP A 112 -11.50 5.48 -26.46
N ARG A 113 -12.65 6.06 -26.13
CA ARG A 113 -13.66 5.42 -25.27
C ARG A 113 -14.33 4.20 -25.89
N LEU A 114 -14.36 4.09 -27.23
CA LEU A 114 -14.91 2.92 -27.93
C LEU A 114 -14.08 1.65 -27.72
N HIS A 115 -12.78 1.81 -27.46
CA HIS A 115 -11.86 0.70 -27.22
C HIS A 115 -11.78 0.28 -25.75
N GLU A 116 -12.41 1.04 -24.85
CA GLU A 116 -12.43 0.71 -23.43
C GLU A 116 -13.36 -0.48 -23.17
N THR A 117 -12.85 -1.50 -22.48
CA THR A 117 -13.63 -2.70 -22.18
C THR A 117 -14.61 -2.39 -21.07
N ALA A 118 -15.90 -2.27 -21.40
CA ALA A 118 -16.94 -1.89 -20.44
C ALA A 118 -17.10 -2.86 -19.26
N ALA A 119 -16.70 -4.13 -19.43
CA ALA A 119 -16.74 -5.14 -18.38
C ALA A 119 -15.48 -6.03 -18.44
N PRO A 120 -14.41 -5.70 -17.70
CA PRO A 120 -13.25 -6.58 -17.60
C PRO A 120 -13.63 -7.88 -16.87
N ILE A 121 -13.07 -9.00 -17.33
CA ILE A 121 -13.31 -10.30 -16.71
C ILE A 121 -12.69 -10.30 -15.30
N PRO A 122 -13.45 -10.64 -14.24
CA PRO A 122 -12.90 -10.69 -12.88
C PRO A 122 -11.81 -11.76 -12.78
N LYS A 123 -10.66 -11.38 -12.24
CA LYS A 123 -9.45 -12.23 -12.18
C LYS A 123 -9.47 -13.26 -11.04
N ARG A 124 -10.39 -13.14 -10.08
CA ARG A 124 -10.56 -14.08 -8.95
C ARG A 124 -11.93 -14.74 -9.10
N LYS A 125 -11.96 -16.07 -9.20
CA LYS A 125 -13.17 -16.91 -9.13
C LYS A 125 -13.24 -17.56 -7.76
#